data_AF-A0A0C6FXD0-F1
#
_entry.id   AF-A0A0C6FXD0-F1
#
_cell.length_a   1.000
_cell.length_b   1.000
_cell.length_c   1.000
_cell.angle_alpha   90.00
_cell.angle_beta   90.00
_cell.angle_gamma   90.00
#
_symmetry.space_group_name_H-M   'P 1'
#
loop_
_entity.id
_entity.type
_entity.pdbx_description
1 polymer ?
#
loop_
_entity_poly.entity_id
_entity_poly.type
_entity_poly.pdbx_seq_one_letter_code
_entity_poly.pdbx_strand_id
1 'polypeptide(L)'
;MSDIITLDALRRSFDDTESVTVLPPLHPGEVLREEFMVPLGLTAGAVAKALNLPRSRIERIVKEEIGISTDTALRLGRYFRTSHLFWLNLQTRFESETLLSEIGAELEGIQPVPEAA
;
A
#
# COMPACT_ATOMS: atom_id res chain seq x y z
N MET A 1 -12.53 -5.55 27.29
CA MET A 1 -12.02 -5.99 25.96
C MET A 1 -12.46 -4.91 24.98
N SER A 2 -11.63 -3.97 24.53
CA SER A 2 -10.19 -4.02 24.33
C SER A 2 -9.54 -2.64 24.50
N ASP A 3 -8.56 -2.54 25.40
CA ASP A 3 -7.59 -1.44 25.46
C ASP A 3 -6.46 -1.74 24.47
N ILE A 4 -6.64 -1.40 23.19
CA ILE A 4 -5.62 -1.65 22.13
C ILE A 4 -5.00 -0.33 21.60
N ILE A 5 -5.30 0.81 22.21
CA ILE A 5 -4.65 2.09 21.87
C ILE A 5 -4.10 2.75 23.14
N THR A 6 -3.29 2.01 23.90
CA THR A 6 -2.45 2.61 24.95
C THR A 6 -1.16 3.12 24.30
N LEU A 7 -0.71 4.31 24.71
CA LEU A 7 0.53 4.91 24.18
C LEU A 7 1.73 3.96 24.29
N ASP A 8 1.80 3.19 25.37
CA ASP A 8 2.87 2.20 25.58
C ASP A 8 2.81 1.04 24.57
N ALA A 9 1.61 0.60 24.20
CA ALA A 9 1.44 -0.45 23.19
C ALA A 9 1.88 0.04 21.80
N LEU A 10 1.57 1.30 21.47
CA LEU A 10 2.00 1.91 20.21
C LEU A 10 3.50 2.19 20.18
N ARG A 11 4.11 2.59 21.29
CA ARG A 11 5.56 2.80 21.40
C ARG A 11 6.35 1.50 21.23
N ARG A 12 5.87 0.37 21.75
CA ARG A 12 6.53 -0.93 21.52
C ARG A 12 6.57 -1.32 20.04
N SER A 13 5.51 -0.99 19.28
CA SER A 13 5.51 -1.24 17.83
C SER A 13 6.47 -0.35 17.03
N PHE A 14 7.01 0.72 17.62
CA PHE A 14 8.03 1.56 16.98
C PHE A 14 9.37 0.82 16.88
N ASP A 15 9.79 0.12 17.95
CA ASP A 15 11.06 -0.60 18.01
C ASP A 15 11.10 -1.84 17.11
N ASP A 16 9.93 -2.41 16.76
CA ASP A 16 9.81 -3.61 15.92
C ASP A 16 10.01 -3.37 14.41
N THR A 17 10.34 -2.14 14.00
CA THR A 17 10.53 -1.80 12.58
C THR A 17 11.93 -2.23 12.11
N GLU A 18 12.19 -3.54 12.10
CA GLU A 18 13.45 -4.11 11.62
C GLU A 18 13.55 -4.14 10.09
N SER A 19 14.71 -3.65 9.62
CA SER A 19 15.41 -3.96 8.37
C SER A 19 14.69 -3.69 7.04
N VAL A 20 15.22 -2.68 6.35
CA VAL A 20 14.97 -2.41 4.93
C VAL A 20 15.36 -3.66 4.11
N THR A 21 14.37 -4.26 3.45
CA THR A 21 14.61 -5.29 2.44
C THR A 21 15.38 -4.68 1.26
N VAL A 22 16.39 -5.40 0.75
CA VAL A 22 17.22 -5.01 -0.42
C VAL A 22 16.43 -4.95 -1.74
N LEU A 23 15.14 -5.32 -1.72
CA LEU A 23 14.27 -5.39 -2.88
C LEU A 23 13.60 -4.04 -3.15
N PRO A 24 13.35 -3.69 -4.42
CA PRO A 24 12.59 -2.49 -4.76
C PRO A 24 11.17 -2.54 -4.15
N PRO A 25 10.59 -1.39 -3.76
CA PRO A 25 9.24 -1.32 -3.24
C PRO A 25 8.22 -1.92 -4.21
N LEU A 26 7.30 -2.75 -3.71
CA LEU A 26 6.32 -3.44 -4.54
C LEU A 26 5.13 -2.53 -4.87
N HIS A 27 5.03 -2.07 -6.12
CA HIS A 27 3.92 -1.19 -6.53
C HIS A 27 2.59 -1.97 -6.58
N PRO A 28 1.47 -1.45 -6.03
CA PRO A 28 0.19 -2.16 -6.02
C PRO A 28 -0.38 -2.46 -7.42
N GLY A 29 0.03 -1.67 -8.41
CA GLY A 29 -0.24 -1.90 -9.82
C GLY A 29 0.42 -3.14 -10.41
N GLU A 30 1.61 -3.51 -9.92
CA GLU A 30 2.27 -4.77 -10.26
C GLU A 30 1.44 -5.93 -9.72
N VAL A 31 1.03 -5.87 -8.45
CA VAL A 31 0.16 -6.89 -7.83
C VAL A 31 -1.17 -7.03 -8.59
N LEU A 32 -1.82 -5.91 -8.95
CA LEU A 32 -3.04 -5.94 -9.76
C LEU A 32 -2.81 -6.65 -11.11
N ARG A 33 -1.67 -6.38 -11.76
CA ARG A 33 -1.33 -6.95 -13.06
C ARG A 33 -1.01 -8.44 -12.95
N GLU A 34 -0.06 -8.81 -12.11
CA GLU A 34 0.53 -10.16 -12.06
C GLU A 34 -0.32 -11.16 -11.28
N GLU A 35 -1.00 -10.75 -10.19
CA GLU A 35 -1.74 -11.66 -9.32
C GLU A 35 -3.22 -11.79 -9.68
N PHE A 36 -3.78 -10.79 -10.39
CA PHE A 36 -5.20 -10.77 -10.73
C PHE A 36 -5.45 -10.74 -12.23
N MET A 37 -4.87 -9.77 -12.95
CA MET A 37 -5.23 -9.59 -14.36
C MET A 37 -4.66 -10.69 -15.26
N VAL A 38 -3.37 -11.01 -15.14
CA VAL A 38 -2.71 -12.05 -15.94
C VAL A 38 -3.34 -13.43 -15.69
N PRO A 39 -3.53 -13.91 -14.45
CA PRO A 39 -4.09 -15.24 -14.19
C PRO A 39 -5.55 -15.37 -14.60
N LEU A 40 -6.32 -14.28 -14.58
CA LEU A 40 -7.72 -14.26 -14.97
C LEU A 40 -7.94 -13.91 -16.45
N GLY A 41 -6.87 -13.65 -17.22
CA GLY A 41 -6.95 -13.26 -18.62
C GLY A 41 -7.68 -11.92 -18.85
N LEU A 42 -7.59 -11.00 -17.89
CA LEU A 42 -8.30 -9.71 -17.93
C LEU A 42 -7.45 -8.60 -18.54
N THR A 43 -8.05 -7.83 -19.44
CA THR A 43 -7.44 -6.61 -19.98
C THR A 43 -7.75 -5.41 -19.07
N ALA A 44 -6.92 -4.36 -19.14
CA ALA A 44 -7.19 -3.11 -18.42
C ALA A 44 -8.56 -2.51 -18.77
N GLY A 45 -9.00 -2.65 -20.03
CA GLY A 45 -10.34 -2.24 -20.46
C GLY A 45 -11.47 -3.06 -19.83
N ALA A 46 -11.29 -4.37 -19.68
CA ALA A 46 -12.27 -5.24 -19.03
C ALA A 46 -12.42 -4.89 -17.54
N VAL A 47 -11.31 -4.70 -16.83
CA VAL A 47 -11.31 -4.28 -15.42
C VAL A 47 -11.95 -2.89 -15.31
N ALA A 48 -11.52 -1.91 -16.10
CA ALA A 48 -12.05 -0.55 -16.04
C ALA A 48 -13.58 -0.51 -16.24
N LYS A 49 -14.09 -1.28 -17.21
CA LYS A 49 -15.54 -1.42 -17.45
C LYS A 49 -16.24 -2.02 -16.23
N ALA A 50 -15.69 -3.08 -15.64
CA ALA A 50 -16.28 -3.72 -14.47
C ALA A 50 -16.28 -2.82 -13.22
N LEU A 51 -15.27 -1.98 -13.06
CA LEU A 51 -15.14 -1.03 -11.94
C LEU A 51 -15.90 0.28 -12.16
N ASN A 52 -16.45 0.51 -13.36
CA ASN A 52 -17.00 1.80 -13.80
C ASN A 52 -15.97 2.95 -13.63
N LEU A 53 -14.77 2.74 -14.18
CA LEU A 53 -13.66 3.69 -14.15
C LEU A 53 -13.15 3.99 -15.57
N PRO A 54 -12.50 5.15 -15.80
CA PRO A 54 -11.80 5.39 -17.05
C PRO A 54 -10.72 4.33 -17.30
N ARG A 55 -10.66 3.80 -18.53
CA ARG A 55 -9.65 2.81 -18.93
C ARG A 55 -8.22 3.28 -18.65
N SER A 56 -7.95 4.56 -18.93
CA SER A 56 -6.65 5.19 -18.67
C SER A 56 -6.23 5.11 -17.20
N ARG A 57 -7.17 5.11 -16.25
CA ARG A 57 -6.83 4.95 -14.82
C ARG A 57 -6.23 3.57 -14.56
N ILE A 58 -6.88 2.51 -15.03
CA ILE A 58 -6.37 1.14 -14.83
C ILE A 58 -5.06 0.94 -15.59
N GLU A 59 -4.94 1.45 -16.81
CA GLU A 59 -3.69 1.38 -17.58
C GLU A 59 -2.52 2.03 -16.86
N ARG A 60 -2.70 3.20 -16.26
CA ARG A 60 -1.64 3.90 -15.52
C ARG A 60 -1.30 3.19 -14.21
N ILE A 61 -2.30 2.63 -13.51
CA ILE A 61 -2.06 1.81 -12.30
C ILE A 61 -1.20 0.60 -12.67
N VAL A 62 -1.59 -0.19 -13.67
CA VAL A 62 -0.85 -1.40 -14.06
C VAL A 62 0.46 -1.12 -14.79
N LYS A 63 0.77 0.14 -15.10
CA LYS A 63 2.10 0.59 -15.56
C LYS A 63 2.93 1.20 -14.44
N GLU A 64 2.41 1.18 -13.21
CA GLU A 64 3.10 1.67 -12.03
C GLU A 64 3.38 3.19 -12.08
N GLU A 65 2.57 3.92 -12.86
CA GLU A 65 2.67 5.37 -13.01
C GLU A 65 1.85 6.15 -11.97
N ILE A 66 0.84 5.50 -11.39
CA ILE A 66 0.01 6.06 -10.31
C ILE A 66 -0.38 4.96 -9.32
N GLY A 67 -0.54 5.36 -8.07
CA GLY A 67 -1.05 4.49 -7.01
C GLY A 67 -2.56 4.23 -7.07
N ILE A 68 -3.04 3.47 -6.09
CA ILE A 68 -4.44 3.14 -5.85
C ILE A 68 -5.05 4.09 -4.81
N SER A 69 -6.07 4.85 -5.22
CA SER A 69 -6.88 5.65 -4.29
C SER A 69 -7.90 4.80 -3.53
N THR A 70 -8.45 5.31 -2.42
CA THR A 70 -9.53 4.67 -1.65
C THR A 70 -10.76 4.29 -2.49
N ASP A 71 -11.20 5.17 -3.39
CA ASP A 71 -12.29 4.86 -4.34
C ASP A 71 -11.94 3.63 -5.21
N THR A 72 -10.71 3.57 -5.71
CA THR A 72 -10.25 2.45 -6.55
C THR A 72 -10.11 1.17 -5.73
N ALA A 73 -9.57 1.25 -4.51
CA ALA A 73 -9.45 0.12 -3.58
C ALA A 73 -10.81 -0.50 -3.21
N LEU A 74 -11.82 0.34 -2.94
CA LEU A 74 -13.19 -0.13 -2.66
C LEU A 74 -13.79 -0.89 -3.85
N ARG A 75 -13.59 -0.35 -5.07
CA ARG A 75 -14.06 -0.98 -6.31
C ARG A 75 -13.34 -2.29 -6.59
N LEU A 76 -12.01 -2.32 -6.46
CA LEU A 76 -11.19 -3.51 -6.64
C LEU A 76 -11.56 -4.60 -5.63
N GLY A 77 -11.70 -4.24 -4.34
CA GLY A 77 -12.13 -5.18 -3.30
C GLY A 77 -13.49 -5.80 -3.62
N ARG A 78 -14.46 -4.99 -4.08
CA ARG A 78 -15.76 -5.49 -4.52
C ARG A 78 -15.67 -6.43 -5.72
N TYR A 79 -14.88 -6.08 -6.74
CA TYR A 79 -14.80 -6.85 -7.99
C TYR A 79 -14.03 -8.16 -7.83
N PHE A 80 -12.87 -8.13 -7.17
CA PHE A 80 -12.02 -9.30 -6.96
C PHE A 80 -12.36 -10.10 -5.70
N ARG A 81 -13.40 -9.70 -4.96
CA ARG A 81 -13.81 -10.33 -3.69
C ARG A 81 -12.67 -10.35 -2.66
N THR A 82 -11.91 -9.26 -2.59
CA THR A 82 -10.86 -9.02 -1.60
C THR A 82 -11.25 -7.90 -0.65
N SER A 83 -10.49 -7.70 0.42
CA SER A 83 -10.67 -6.53 1.28
C SER A 83 -10.18 -5.27 0.57
N HIS A 84 -10.89 -4.14 0.71
CA HIS A 84 -10.36 -2.86 0.24
C HIS A 84 -9.09 -2.45 1.02
N LEU A 85 -8.98 -2.87 2.29
CA LEU A 85 -7.77 -2.64 3.10
C LEU A 85 -6.57 -3.40 2.56
N PHE A 86 -6.74 -4.52 1.87
CA PHE A 86 -5.62 -5.21 1.21
C PHE A 86 -4.94 -4.27 0.20
N TRP A 87 -5.72 -3.61 -0.66
CA TRP A 87 -5.20 -2.67 -1.66
C TRP A 87 -4.60 -1.41 -1.03
N LEU A 88 -5.23 -0.88 0.03
CA LEU A 88 -4.69 0.28 0.73
C LEU A 88 -3.39 -0.04 1.47
N ASN A 89 -3.29 -1.22 2.07
CA ASN A 89 -2.06 -1.65 2.73
C ASN A 89 -0.91 -1.82 1.73
N LEU A 90 -1.17 -2.30 0.51
CA LEU A 90 -0.16 -2.33 -0.55
C LEU A 90 0.29 -0.92 -0.94
N GLN A 91 -0.65 0.01 -1.13
CA GLN A 91 -0.34 1.41 -1.43
C GLN A 91 0.50 2.05 -0.32
N THR A 92 0.07 1.92 0.93
CA THR A 92 0.79 2.49 2.09
C THR A 92 2.18 1.89 2.26
N ARG A 93 2.35 0.58 2.06
CA ARG A 93 3.67 -0.06 2.10
C ARG A 93 4.58 0.47 1.01
N PHE A 94 4.11 0.51 -0.24
CA PHE A 94 4.86 1.05 -1.36
C PHE A 94 5.31 2.50 -1.12
N GLU A 95 4.38 3.36 -0.68
CA GLU A 95 4.67 4.76 -0.37
C GLU A 95 5.67 4.89 0.78
N SER A 96 5.49 4.11 1.85
CA SER A 96 6.38 4.12 3.01
C SER A 96 7.78 3.65 2.64
N GLU A 97 7.93 2.54 1.94
CA GLU A 97 9.24 1.99 1.54
C GLU A 97 9.96 2.93 0.56
N THR A 98 9.23 3.49 -0.41
CA THR A 98 9.79 4.47 -1.35
C THR A 98 10.27 5.71 -0.59
N LEU A 99 9.44 6.29 0.26
CA LEU A 99 9.80 7.49 1.01
C LEU A 99 10.94 7.22 2.00
N LEU A 100 10.93 6.08 2.70
CA LEU A 100 12.03 5.68 3.59
C LEU A 100 13.37 5.62 2.85
N SER A 101 13.38 5.17 1.59
CA SER A 101 14.59 5.17 0.77
C SER A 101 15.08 6.58 0.41
N GLU A 102 14.19 7.57 0.37
CA GLU A 102 14.48 8.96 0.04
C GLU A 102 14.92 9.78 1.26
N ILE A 103 14.22 9.64 2.39
CA ILE A 103 14.40 10.49 3.59
C ILE A 103 14.96 9.75 4.80
N GLY A 104 15.35 8.48 4.68
CA GLY A 104 15.79 7.66 5.81
C GLY A 104 16.89 8.33 6.66
N ALA A 105 17.90 8.94 6.03
CA ALA A 105 18.97 9.65 6.72
C ALA A 105 18.49 10.92 7.45
N GLU A 106 17.46 11.60 6.94
CA GLU A 106 16.85 12.73 7.64
C GLU A 106 16.08 12.25 8.89
N LEU A 107 15.37 11.13 8.77
CA LEU A 107 14.60 10.54 9.87
C LEU A 107 15.51 10.09 11.04
N GLU A 108 16.73 9.62 10.77
CA GLU A 108 17.72 9.28 11.81
C GLU A 108 18.06 10.46 12.73
N GLY A 109 17.93 11.70 12.22
CA GLY A 109 18.12 12.91 13.01
C GLY A 109 16.98 13.23 13.97
N ILE A 110 15.80 12.62 13.79
CA ILE A 110 14.61 12.88 14.60
C ILE A 110 14.70 12.10 15.90
N GLN A 111 14.92 12.83 17.00
CA GLN A 111 14.97 12.22 18.34
C GLN A 111 13.55 11.89 18.83
N PRO A 112 13.29 10.62 19.25
CA PRO A 112 12.02 10.27 19.87
C PRO A 112 11.73 11.10 21.12
N VAL A 113 10.45 11.30 21.42
CA VAL A 113 10.03 11.96 22.67
C VAL A 113 10.53 11.13 23.85
N PRO A 114 11.19 11.74 24.86
CA PRO A 114 11.67 11.03 26.04
C PRO A 114 10.56 10.23 26.74
N GLU A 115 10.91 9.07 27.30
CA GLU A 115 10.02 8.36 28.21
C GLU A 115 9.77 9.21 29.47
N ALA A 116 8.53 9.20 29.96
CA ALA A 116 8.22 9.84 31.23
C ALA A 116 8.88 9.01 32.36
N ALA A 117 9.57 9.70 33.28
CA ALA A 117 10.22 9.09 34.44
C ALA A 117 9.21 8.51 35.45
#